data_AF-A0A7W1UH78-F1
#
_entry.id   AF-A0A7W1UH78-F1
#
_cell.length_a   1.000
_cell.length_b   1.000
_cell.length_c   1.000
_cell.angle_alpha   90.00
_cell.angle_beta   90.00
_cell.angle_gamma   90.00
#
_symmetry.space_group_name_H-M   'P 1'
#
loop_
_entity.id
_entity.type
_entity.pdbx_description
1 polymer ?
#
loop_
_entity_poly.entity_id
_entity_poly.type
_entity_poly.pdbx_seq_one_letter_code
_entity_poly.pdbx_strand_id
1 'polypeptide(L)' 'MGTTSKRATVYFDENLHQALRLKAAHTHRSVSDIVNDAVRSALAEDQEDLAVFEQRANEPTLSYEELLNDLKAHGQL' A
#
# COMPACT_ATOMS: atom_id res chain seq x y z
N MET A 1 -6.23 -0.57 28.04
CA MET A 1 -7.43 -0.16 27.29
C MET A 1 -7.89 -1.38 26.50
N GLY A 2 -9.09 -1.89 26.77
CA GLY A 2 -9.54 -3.16 26.19
C GLY A 2 -9.61 -3.06 24.67
N THR A 3 -8.81 -3.86 23.96
CA THR A 3 -8.88 -4.00 22.51
C THR A 3 -10.18 -4.74 22.18
N THR A 4 -11.27 -4.00 22.00
CA THR A 4 -12.54 -4.59 21.58
C THR A 4 -12.41 -5.07 20.14
N SER A 5 -12.07 -6.34 19.97
CA SER A 5 -12.11 -7.00 18.67
C SER A 5 -13.58 -7.22 18.27
N LYS A 6 -13.93 -6.84 17.04
CA LYS A 6 -15.23 -7.16 16.45
C LYS A 6 -15.08 -8.37 15.52
N ARG A 7 -15.93 -9.37 15.71
CA ARG A 7 -15.96 -10.56 14.86
C ARG A 7 -16.47 -10.19 13.46
N ALA A 8 -15.74 -10.61 12.43
CA ALA A 8 -16.13 -10.52 11.04
C ALA A 8 -15.92 -11.88 10.36
N THR A 9 -16.73 -12.18 9.34
CA THR A 9 -16.57 -13.37 8.49
C THR A 9 -16.03 -12.92 7.14
N VAL A 10 -14.97 -13.56 6.66
CA VAL A 10 -14.32 -13.25 5.37
C VAL A 10 -14.13 -14.54 4.61
N TYR A 11 -14.39 -14.51 3.31
CA TYR A 11 -14.12 -15.63 2.41
C TYR A 11 -12.73 -15.44 1.81
N PHE A 12 -11.96 -16.53 1.76
CA PHE A 12 -10.65 -16.59 1.11
C PHE A 12 -10.71 -17.63 0.01
N ASP A 13 -9.98 -17.39 -1.08
CA ASP A 13 -9.68 -18.45 -2.04
C ASP A 13 -8.94 -19.60 -1.34
N GLU A 14 -9.18 -20.84 -1.77
CA GLU A 14 -8.67 -22.04 -1.10
C GLU A 14 -7.14 -22.02 -0.94
N ASN A 15 -6.42 -21.72 -2.03
CA ASN A 15 -4.96 -21.65 -2.03
C ASN A 15 -4.43 -20.52 -1.12
N LEU A 16 -5.13 -19.37 -1.09
CA LEU A 16 -4.75 -18.23 -0.27
C LEU A 16 -4.95 -18.55 1.21
N HIS A 17 -6.07 -19.19 1.56
CA HIS A 17 -6.34 -19.63 2.91
C HIS A 17 -5.29 -20.65 3.39
N GLN A 18 -4.87 -21.59 2.54
CA GLN A 18 -3.82 -22.55 2.86
C GLN A 18 -2.48 -21.85 3.13
N ALA A 19 -2.07 -20.93 2.25
CA ALA A 19 -0.85 -20.14 2.44
C ALA A 19 -0.91 -19.31 3.72
N LEU A 20 -2.05 -18.69 4.02
CA LEU A 20 -2.26 -17.89 5.22
C LEU A 20 -2.17 -18.74 6.50
N ARG A 21 -2.75 -19.95 6.49
CA ARG A 21 -2.63 -20.91 7.60
C ARG A 21 -1.17 -21.35 7.82
N LEU A 22 -0.43 -21.61 6.75
CA LEU A 22 0.98 -21.98 6.85
C LEU A 22 1.82 -20.82 7.42
N LYS A 23 1.59 -19.60 6.93
CA LYS A 23 2.24 -18.38 7.45
C LYS A 23 1.92 -18.16 8.94
N ALA A 24 0.67 -18.33 9.34
CA ALA A 24 0.23 -18.24 10.73
C ALA A 24 1.00 -19.23 11.63
N ALA A 25 1.08 -20.50 11.22
CA ALA A 25 1.82 -21.52 11.93
C ALA A 25 3.32 -21.20 12.02
N HIS A 26 3.95 -20.83 10.90
CA HIS A 26 5.39 -20.52 10.86
C HIS A 26 5.75 -19.29 11.70
N THR A 27 4.89 -18.29 11.74
CA THR A 27 5.13 -17.02 12.47
C THR A 27 4.63 -17.04 13.91
N HIS A 28 3.98 -18.12 14.35
CA HIS A 28 3.34 -18.22 15.67
C HIS A 28 2.31 -17.10 15.91
N ARG A 29 1.55 -16.74 14.86
CA ARG A 29 0.53 -15.70 14.89
C ARG A 29 -0.83 -16.27 14.53
N SER A 30 -1.91 -15.63 14.96
CA SER A 30 -3.24 -16.01 14.47
C SER A 30 -3.46 -15.50 13.05
N VAL A 31 -4.37 -16.15 12.32
CA VAL A 31 -4.84 -15.68 11.00
C VAL A 31 -5.42 -14.26 11.13
N SER A 32 -6.20 -14.01 12.18
CA SER A 32 -6.79 -12.69 12.43
C SER A 32 -5.73 -11.60 12.64
N ASP A 33 -4.62 -11.90 13.33
CA ASP A 33 -3.55 -10.92 13.53
C ASP A 33 -2.87 -10.58 12.20
N ILE A 34 -2.60 -11.59 11.36
CA ILE A 34 -1.98 -11.37 10.04
C ILE A 34 -2.90 -10.55 9.14
N VAL A 35 -4.20 -10.85 9.14
CA VAL A 35 -5.18 -10.10 8.33
C VAL A 35 -5.31 -8.67 8.83
N ASN A 36 -5.39 -8.46 10.15
CA ASN A 36 -5.48 -7.13 10.73
C ASN A 36 -4.24 -6.27 10.39
N ASP A 37 -3.05 -6.86 10.45
CA ASP A 37 -1.82 -6.15 10.05
C ASP A 37 -1.83 -5.79 8.56
N ALA A 38 -2.19 -6.75 7.69
CA ALA A 38 -2.26 -6.50 6.26
C ALA A 38 -3.24 -5.36 5.92
N VAL A 39 -4.41 -5.33 6.56
CA VAL A 39 -5.39 -4.25 6.39
C VAL A 39 -4.86 -2.92 6.91
N ARG A 40 -4.17 -2.90 8.06
CA ARG A 40 -3.55 -1.67 8.59
C ARG A 40 -2.47 -1.14 7.67
N SER A 41 -1.63 -2.02 7.13
CA SER A 41 -0.58 -1.65 6.17
C SER A 41 -1.17 -1.04 4.91
N ALA A 42 -2.19 -1.67 4.32
CA ALA A 42 -2.86 -1.13 3.13
C ALA A 42 -3.47 0.26 3.39
N LEU A 43 -4.15 0.44 4.53
CA LEU A 43 -4.72 1.76 4.88
C LEU A 43 -3.66 2.84 5.15
N ALA A 44 -2.50 2.45 5.67
CA ALA A 44 -1.39 3.38 5.88
C ALA A 44 -0.75 3.79 4.55
N GLU A 45 -0.54 2.85 3.63
CA GLU A 45 -0.06 3.09 2.27
C GLU A 45 -1.01 4.06 1.53
N ASP A 46 -2.33 3.80 1.58
CA ASP A 46 -3.33 4.70 1.00
C ASP A 46 -3.22 6.13 1.58
N GLN A 47 -2.94 6.26 2.89
CA GLN A 47 -2.78 7.56 3.52
C GLN A 47 -1.49 8.27 3.10
N GLU A 48 -0.39 7.52 2.94
CA GLU A 48 0.88 8.04 2.43
C GLU A 48 0.73 8.53 0.99
N ASP A 49 0.04 7.77 0.13
CA ASP A 49 -0.26 8.16 -1.24
C ASP A 49 -1.03 9.48 -1.30
N LEU A 50 -2.10 9.61 -0.51
CA LEU A 50 -2.87 10.86 -0.42
C LEU A 50 -2.00 12.04 0.02
N ALA A 51 -1.12 11.84 0.99
CA ALA A 51 -0.20 12.88 1.43
C ALA A 51 0.81 13.28 0.33
N VAL A 52 1.31 12.32 -0.45
CA VAL A 52 2.17 12.60 -1.61
C VAL A 52 1.41 13.40 -2.67
N PHE A 53 0.15 13.06 -2.96
CA PHE A 53 -0.69 13.85 -3.86
C PHE A 53 -0.85 15.30 -3.38
N GLU A 54 -1.09 15.52 -2.09
CA GLU A 54 -1.18 16.87 -1.53
C GLU A 54 0.13 17.65 -1.62
N GLN A 55 1.28 17.01 -1.37
CA GLN A 55 2.60 17.64 -1.50
C GLN A 55 2.90 18.03 -2.95
N ARG A 56 2.53 17.17 -3.90
CA ARG A 56 2.73 17.39 -5.33
C ARG A 56 1.66 18.26 -5.98
N ALA A 57 0.61 18.64 -5.26
CA ALA A 57 -0.47 19.47 -5.80
C ALA A 57 0.03 20.84 -6.31
N ASN A 58 1.14 21.33 -5.76
CA ASN A 58 1.78 22.59 -6.16
C ASN A 58 2.93 22.40 -7.16
N GLU A 59 3.25 21.16 -7.56
CA GLU A 59 4.27 20.94 -8.59
C GLU A 59 3.74 21.47 -9.93
N PRO A 60 4.53 22.29 -10.65
CA PRO A 60 4.13 22.80 -11.94
C PRO A 60 4.02 21.63 -12.93
N THR A 61 2.95 21.61 -13.71
CA THR A 61 2.83 20.67 -14.82
C THR A 61 3.80 21.07 -15.92
N LEU A 62 4.68 20.14 -16.32
CA LEU A 62 5.60 20.34 -17.44
C LEU A 62 4.94 19.84 -18.73
N SER A 63 4.88 20.70 -19.75
CA SER A 63 4.44 20.27 -21.08
C SER A 63 5.48 19.38 -21.74
N TYR A 64 5.05 18.61 -22.74
CA TYR A 64 5.96 17.73 -23.49
C TYR A 64 7.06 18.51 -24.22
N GLU A 65 6.75 19.72 -24.72
CA GLU A 65 7.75 20.60 -25.35
C GLU A 65 8.80 21.09 -24.35
N GLU A 66 8.38 21.52 -23.15
CA GLU A 66 9.30 21.94 -22.09
C GLU A 66 10.19 20.79 -21.62
N LEU A 67 9.66 19.58 -21.52
CA LEU A 67 10.45 18.37 -21.24
C LEU A 67 11.52 18.10 -22.32
N LEU A 68 11.15 18.17 -23.61
CA LEU A 68 12.11 17.94 -24.70
C LEU A 68 13.22 19.00 -24.75
N ASN A 69 12.89 20.25 -24.41
CA ASN A 69 13.86 21.33 -24.34
C ASN A 69 14.82 21.14 -23.15
N ASP A 70 14.30 20.73 -21.99
CA ASP A 70 15.10 20.42 -20.79
C ASP A 70 16.09 19.27 -21.05
N LEU A 71 15.61 18.17 -21.66
CA LEU A 71 16.46 17.01 -22.00
C LEU A 71 17.59 17.38 -22.98
N LYS A 72 17.31 18.21 -23.99
CA LYS A 72 18.34 18.73 -24.90
C LYS A 72 19.34 19.63 -24.17
N ALA A 73 18.88 20.50 -23.27
CA ALA A 73 19.75 21.40 -22.51
C ALA A 73 20.70 20.64 -21.58
N HIS A 74 20.26 19.48 -21.08
CA HIS A 74 21.06 18.60 -20.23
C HIS A 74 21.84 17.52 -20.98
N GLY A 75 21.85 17.54 -22.32
CA GLY A 75 22.62 16.61 -23.16
C GLY A 75 22.13 15.15 -23.09
N GLN A 76 20.88 14.95 -22.69
CA GLN A 76 20.23 13.64 -22.61
C GLN A 76 19.49 13.29 -23.91
N LEU A 77 19.52 14.20 -24.89
CA LEU A 77 18.86 14.12 -26.20
C LEU A 77 19.78 14.67 -27.30
#